data_AF-A0A955IFE3-F1
#
_entry.id   AF-A0A955IFE3-F1
#
_cell.length_a   1.000
_cell.length_b   1.000
_cell.length_c   1.000
_cell.angle_alpha   90.00
_cell.angle_beta   90.00
_cell.angle_gamma   90.00
#
_symmetry.space_group_name_H-M   'P 1'
#
loop_
_entity.id
_entity.type
_entity.pdbx_description
1 polymer ?
#
loop_
_entity_poly.entity_id
_entity_poly.type
_entity_poly.pdbx_seq_one_letter_code
_entity_poly.pdbx_strand_id
1 'polypeptide(L)'
;LNDGCSLSSTASVPIDCGTVIDGTCGTGSPRDTDWYTITLASPGRVVWSAEAEFPVQLLVLGGTCEGVLQLAAETYGEPCASAAIDTCLDAGTWFLIVGPGYPERNLNRGVPCPDDDPKTEPGFFGNRYVATYQCAGCASPADLNGDGVVDGADLGLLLSNWGRSGIGDLNGDGVVNGADLGLLLADWG
;
A
#
# COMPACT_ATOMS: atom_id res chain seq x y z
N LEU A 1 -14.95 9.55 -6.38
CA LEU A 1 -13.87 9.09 -5.46
C LEU A 1 -12.66 10.02 -5.52
N ASN A 2 -12.81 11.16 -6.17
CA ASN A 2 -11.72 11.99 -6.62
C ASN A 2 -11.18 12.85 -5.48
N ASP A 3 -9.92 13.26 -5.65
CA ASP A 3 -9.20 14.23 -4.83
C ASP A 3 -8.86 13.83 -3.39
N GLY A 4 -9.49 12.79 -2.81
CA GLY A 4 -9.14 12.20 -1.51
C GLY A 4 -9.04 13.22 -0.37
N CYS A 5 -7.86 13.33 0.25
CA CYS A 5 -7.59 14.33 1.30
C CYS A 5 -7.49 15.79 0.78
N SER A 6 -7.64 16.04 -0.52
CA SER A 6 -7.62 17.39 -1.10
C SER A 6 -8.99 18.09 -1.04
N LEU A 7 -10.04 17.39 -0.59
CA LEU A 7 -11.38 17.94 -0.32
C LEU A 7 -11.59 18.16 1.18
N SER A 8 -12.53 19.04 1.55
CA SER A 8 -12.89 19.33 2.96
C SER A 8 -13.55 18.16 3.71
N SER A 9 -13.79 17.04 3.02
CA SER A 9 -14.24 15.76 3.58
C SER A 9 -13.53 14.65 2.83
N THR A 10 -12.84 13.76 3.53
CA THR A 10 -12.14 12.61 2.94
C THR A 10 -13.09 11.79 2.09
N ALA A 11 -12.86 11.76 0.78
CA ALA A 11 -13.60 10.92 -0.15
C ALA A 11 -12.77 9.66 -0.46
N SER A 12 -12.82 8.66 0.42
CA SER A 12 -12.27 7.33 0.14
C SER A 12 -13.34 6.25 0.28
N VAL A 13 -13.13 5.11 -0.39
CA VAL A 13 -14.03 3.95 -0.29
C VAL A 13 -13.33 2.80 0.43
N PRO A 14 -13.90 2.26 1.52
CA PRO A 14 -13.35 1.09 2.18
C PRO A 14 -13.47 -0.13 1.26
N ILE A 15 -12.40 -0.93 1.17
CA ILE A 15 -12.37 -2.15 0.38
C ILE A 15 -11.79 -3.32 1.17
N ASP A 16 -12.28 -4.52 0.87
CA ASP A 16 -11.83 -5.76 1.49
C ASP A 16 -10.79 -6.47 0.64
N CYS A 17 -10.02 -7.35 1.25
CA CYS A 17 -9.06 -8.20 0.56
C CYS A 17 -9.73 -9.05 -0.55
N GLY A 18 -9.12 -9.08 -1.74
CA GLY A 18 -9.65 -9.74 -2.93
C GLY A 18 -10.56 -8.85 -3.80
N THR A 19 -10.78 -7.59 -3.42
CA THR A 19 -11.60 -6.65 -4.20
C THR A 19 -10.99 -6.40 -5.58
N VAL A 20 -11.84 -6.45 -6.61
CA VAL A 20 -11.54 -6.02 -7.98
C VAL A 20 -12.39 -4.78 -8.29
N ILE A 21 -11.75 -3.77 -8.86
CA ILE A 21 -12.32 -2.44 -9.06
C ILE A 21 -12.22 -2.11 -10.54
N ASP A 22 -13.35 -1.78 -11.16
CA ASP A 22 -13.41 -1.19 -12.51
C ASP A 22 -13.74 0.29 -12.34
N GLY A 23 -12.80 1.15 -12.73
CA GLY A 23 -12.86 2.58 -12.45
C GLY A 23 -12.45 3.44 -13.65
N THR A 24 -12.60 4.75 -13.48
CA THR A 24 -12.25 5.73 -14.52
C THR A 24 -11.55 6.93 -13.93
N CYS A 25 -10.51 7.43 -14.58
CA CYS A 25 -9.98 8.76 -14.34
C CYS A 25 -10.69 9.81 -15.25
N GLY A 26 -10.72 11.08 -14.84
CA GLY A 26 -11.26 12.21 -15.60
C GLY A 26 -12.75 12.55 -15.43
N THR A 27 -13.34 12.43 -14.25
CA THR A 27 -14.77 12.71 -13.94
C THR A 27 -15.12 14.20 -13.73
N GLY A 28 -14.27 15.12 -14.20
CA GLY A 28 -14.51 16.58 -14.17
C GLY A 28 -13.94 17.32 -12.95
N SER A 29 -13.09 16.66 -12.15
CA SER A 29 -12.36 17.28 -11.05
C SER A 29 -10.88 17.55 -11.41
N PRO A 30 -10.25 18.64 -10.92
CA PRO A 30 -8.85 18.96 -11.21
C PRO A 30 -7.82 17.95 -10.69
N ARG A 31 -8.12 17.09 -9.70
CA ARG A 31 -7.25 15.97 -9.28
C ARG A 31 -8.04 14.67 -9.21
N ASP A 32 -8.29 14.08 -10.37
CA ASP A 32 -8.95 12.77 -10.40
C ASP A 32 -7.98 11.63 -10.02
N THR A 33 -7.73 11.52 -8.71
CA THR A 33 -7.15 10.34 -8.06
C THR A 33 -8.24 9.61 -7.30
N ASP A 34 -8.36 8.31 -7.48
CA ASP A 34 -9.31 7.49 -6.75
C ASP A 34 -8.66 6.90 -5.49
N TRP A 35 -9.28 7.15 -4.33
CA TRP A 35 -8.78 6.74 -3.02
C TRP A 35 -9.61 5.60 -2.42
N TYR A 36 -8.93 4.52 -2.05
CA TYR A 36 -9.51 3.40 -1.33
C TYR A 36 -8.88 3.27 0.04
N THR A 37 -9.63 2.78 1.02
CA THR A 37 -9.14 2.59 2.40
C THR A 37 -9.16 1.13 2.78
N ILE A 38 -8.09 0.67 3.41
CA ILE A 38 -7.99 -0.66 4.02
C ILE A 38 -7.62 -0.52 5.50
N THR A 39 -7.98 -1.52 6.29
CA THR A 39 -7.57 -1.62 7.69
C THR A 39 -6.94 -2.98 7.93
N LEU A 40 -5.71 -2.97 8.44
CA LEU A 40 -4.96 -4.15 8.84
C LEU A 40 -5.04 -4.29 10.36
N ALA A 41 -5.55 -5.42 10.84
CA ALA A 41 -5.68 -5.70 12.28
C ALA A 41 -4.34 -6.06 12.93
N SER A 42 -3.44 -6.67 12.15
CA SER A 42 -2.05 -7.02 12.46
C SER A 42 -1.19 -6.68 11.23
N PRO A 43 0.15 -6.71 11.31
CA PRO A 43 1.01 -6.53 10.14
C PRO A 43 0.62 -7.47 8.99
N GLY A 44 0.57 -6.96 7.76
CA GLY A 44 0.04 -7.70 6.62
C GLY A 44 0.68 -7.31 5.29
N ARG A 45 0.77 -8.27 4.38
CA ARG A 45 1.27 -8.07 3.01
C ARG A 45 0.15 -7.52 2.16
N VAL A 46 0.39 -6.39 1.53
CA VAL A 46 -0.53 -5.71 0.62
C VAL A 46 0.04 -5.79 -0.79
N VAL A 47 -0.74 -6.40 -1.68
CA VAL A 47 -0.51 -6.35 -3.11
C VAL A 47 -1.59 -5.46 -3.73
N TRP A 48 -1.16 -4.28 -4.17
CA TRP A 48 -2.01 -3.29 -4.82
C TRP A 48 -1.62 -3.16 -6.28
N SER A 49 -2.49 -3.57 -7.19
CA SER A 49 -2.17 -3.60 -8.62
C SER A 49 -3.23 -2.93 -9.47
N ALA A 50 -2.83 -2.47 -10.65
CA ALA A 50 -3.76 -1.99 -11.67
C ALA A 50 -3.22 -2.20 -13.08
N GLU A 51 -4.14 -2.32 -14.03
CA GLU A 51 -3.94 -2.12 -15.46
C GLU A 51 -4.83 -0.96 -15.90
N ALA A 52 -4.29 -0.01 -16.67
CA ALA A 52 -5.02 1.19 -17.06
C ALA A 52 -4.74 1.56 -18.52
N GLU A 53 -5.70 2.20 -19.19
CA GLU A 53 -5.54 2.69 -20.57
C GLU A 53 -4.59 3.89 -20.68
N PHE A 54 -4.09 4.38 -19.55
CA PHE A 54 -3.22 5.55 -19.40
C PHE A 54 -2.02 5.21 -18.51
N PRO A 55 -0.96 6.05 -18.49
CA PRO A 55 0.16 5.89 -17.59
C PRO A 55 -0.32 5.99 -16.13
N VAL A 56 -0.27 4.86 -15.42
CA VAL A 56 -0.85 4.75 -14.09
C VAL A 56 0.21 4.96 -13.03
N GLN A 57 -0.17 5.65 -11.96
CA GLN A 57 0.55 5.77 -10.70
C GLN A 57 -0.28 5.09 -9.62
N LEU A 58 0.35 4.20 -8.87
CA LEU A 58 -0.21 3.59 -7.69
C LEU A 58 0.53 4.08 -6.47
N LEU A 59 -0.21 4.41 -5.40
CA LEU A 59 0.37 4.84 -4.13
C LEU A 59 -0.24 4.04 -2.98
N VAL A 60 0.57 3.79 -1.96
CA VAL A 60 0.15 3.34 -0.64
C VAL A 60 0.57 4.41 0.37
N LEU A 61 -0.42 5.04 1.00
CA LEU A 61 -0.20 6.10 1.99
C LEU A 61 -0.71 5.69 3.37
N GLY A 62 0.06 5.99 4.41
CA GLY A 62 -0.39 5.96 5.80
C GLY A 62 -0.73 7.37 6.32
N GLY A 63 -1.22 7.44 7.56
CA GLY A 63 -1.55 8.70 8.24
C GLY A 63 -3.02 9.10 8.11
N THR A 64 -3.31 10.38 8.30
CA THR A 64 -4.69 10.93 8.24
C THR A 64 -4.73 12.17 7.35
N CYS A 65 -5.92 12.50 6.83
CA CYS A 65 -6.09 13.69 5.99
C CYS A 65 -5.89 15.00 6.76
N GLU A 66 -6.22 15.05 8.06
CA GLU A 66 -5.94 16.19 8.93
C GLU A 66 -4.48 16.24 9.42
N GLY A 67 -3.75 15.14 9.26
CA GLY A 67 -2.38 14.96 9.74
C GLY A 67 -1.36 14.91 8.60
N VAL A 68 -0.24 14.25 8.86
CA VAL A 68 0.81 14.04 7.86
C VAL A 68 0.52 12.74 7.12
N LEU A 69 0.33 12.82 5.81
CA LEU A 69 0.32 11.65 4.94
C LEU A 69 1.76 11.17 4.73
N GLN A 70 1.96 9.86 4.88
CA GLN A 70 3.27 9.21 4.74
C GLN A 70 3.24 8.25 3.57
N LEU A 71 4.18 8.41 2.62
CA LEU A 71 4.33 7.49 1.51
C LEU A 71 5.00 6.20 1.98
N ALA A 72 4.30 5.08 1.91
CA ALA A 72 4.87 3.76 2.17
C ALA A 72 5.45 3.15 0.88
N ALA A 73 4.70 3.23 -0.22
CA ALA A 73 5.15 2.69 -1.49
C ALA A 73 4.50 3.41 -2.67
N GLU A 74 5.20 3.43 -3.79
CA GLU A 74 4.76 3.99 -5.06
C GLU A 74 5.27 3.12 -6.21
N THR A 75 4.48 3.01 -7.27
CA THR A 75 4.95 2.45 -8.54
C THR A 75 4.20 3.09 -9.70
N TYR A 76 4.71 2.84 -10.90
CA TYR A 76 4.15 3.36 -12.16
C TYR A 76 3.99 2.24 -13.18
N GLY A 77 3.01 2.37 -14.06
CA GLY A 77 2.76 1.46 -15.17
C GLY A 77 2.58 2.21 -16.47
N GLU A 78 3.12 1.63 -17.54
CA GLU A 78 2.79 2.07 -18.89
C GLU A 78 1.33 1.71 -19.24
N PRO A 79 0.70 2.43 -20.19
CA PRO A 79 -0.63 2.11 -20.68
C PRO A 79 -0.78 0.63 -21.08
N CYS A 80 -1.86 0.01 -20.61
CA CYS A 80 -2.23 -1.39 -20.80
C CYS A 80 -1.19 -2.40 -20.29
N ALA A 81 -0.27 -1.97 -19.42
CA ALA A 81 0.62 -2.85 -18.68
C ALA A 81 0.19 -2.92 -17.21
N SER A 82 0.46 -4.07 -16.59
CA SER A 82 0.24 -4.23 -15.15
C SER A 82 1.30 -3.49 -14.35
N ALA A 83 0.86 -2.66 -13.41
CA ALA A 83 1.65 -2.14 -12.32
C ALA A 83 1.21 -2.77 -11.01
N ALA A 84 2.16 -3.03 -10.09
CA ALA A 84 1.85 -3.56 -8.78
C ALA A 84 2.82 -3.05 -7.71
N ILE A 85 2.27 -2.71 -6.55
CA ILE A 85 2.98 -2.57 -5.29
C ILE A 85 2.80 -3.87 -4.53
N ASP A 86 3.88 -4.37 -3.96
CA ASP A 86 3.91 -5.57 -3.15
C ASP A 86 4.76 -5.27 -1.92
N THR A 87 4.11 -4.97 -0.79
CA THR A 87 4.78 -4.47 0.40
C THR A 87 4.16 -5.00 1.68
N CYS A 88 4.97 -5.10 2.71
CA CYS A 88 4.52 -5.30 4.08
C CYS A 88 4.16 -3.97 4.72
N LEU A 89 3.04 -3.95 5.43
CA LEU A 89 2.56 -2.78 6.16
C LEU A 89 2.21 -3.20 7.59
N ASP A 90 2.48 -2.31 8.53
CA ASP A 90 2.07 -2.49 9.92
C ASP A 90 0.54 -2.47 10.08
N ALA A 91 0.07 -2.98 11.22
CA ALA A 91 -1.31 -2.82 11.64
C ALA A 91 -1.71 -1.35 11.62
N GLY A 92 -2.88 -1.05 11.04
CA GLY A 92 -3.32 0.32 10.89
C GLY A 92 -4.25 0.54 9.70
N THR A 93 -4.57 1.81 9.46
CA THR A 93 -5.38 2.24 8.32
C THR A 93 -4.48 2.80 7.23
N TRP A 94 -4.69 2.34 6.01
CA TRP A 94 -3.89 2.69 4.84
C TRP A 94 -4.80 3.14 3.69
N PHE A 95 -4.29 4.05 2.87
CA PHE A 95 -4.92 4.48 1.62
C PHE A 95 -4.24 3.80 0.43
N LEU A 96 -5.02 3.15 -0.42
CA LEU A 96 -4.59 2.63 -1.71
C LEU A 96 -5.14 3.56 -2.79
N ILE A 97 -4.25 4.11 -3.62
CA ILE A 97 -4.63 5.17 -4.57
C ILE A 97 -4.30 4.73 -5.99
N VAL A 98 -5.20 5.04 -6.93
CA VAL A 98 -4.95 4.99 -8.38
C VAL A 98 -5.04 6.41 -8.93
N GLY A 99 -4.09 6.79 -9.77
CA GLY A 99 -4.16 8.05 -10.51
C GLY A 99 -3.30 8.03 -11.77
N PRO A 100 -3.43 9.04 -12.65
CA PRO A 100 -2.58 9.18 -13.82
C PRO A 100 -1.22 9.83 -13.45
N GLY A 101 -0.10 9.22 -13.85
CA GLY A 101 1.23 9.74 -13.52
C GLY A 101 2.41 9.00 -14.16
N TYR A 102 3.56 9.68 -14.15
CA TYR A 102 4.89 9.16 -14.52
C TYR A 102 5.87 9.39 -13.37
N PRO A 103 7.01 8.64 -13.29
CA PRO A 103 8.02 8.72 -12.23
C PRO A 103 8.58 10.12 -11.90
N GLU A 104 8.35 11.13 -12.76
CA GLU A 104 8.81 12.50 -12.57
C GLU A 104 7.71 13.54 -12.84
N ARG A 105 6.50 13.09 -13.17
CA ARG A 105 5.40 13.96 -13.55
C ARG A 105 4.07 13.32 -13.20
N ASN A 106 3.53 13.71 -12.06
CA ASN A 106 2.12 13.51 -11.79
C ASN A 106 1.32 14.30 -12.82
N LEU A 107 0.39 13.65 -13.52
CA LEU A 107 -0.44 14.31 -14.52
C LEU A 107 -1.53 15.17 -13.86
N ASN A 108 -1.69 15.04 -12.54
CA ASN A 108 -2.56 15.86 -11.68
C ASN A 108 -1.76 17.01 -11.04
N ARG A 109 -1.44 18.07 -11.80
CA ARG A 109 -0.58 19.17 -11.31
C ARG A 109 -1.22 20.14 -10.31
N GLY A 110 -2.52 20.02 -10.01
CA GLY A 110 -3.12 20.57 -8.80
C GLY A 110 -3.05 22.10 -8.61
N VAL A 111 -2.60 22.85 -9.61
CA VAL A 111 -2.76 24.31 -9.64
C VAL A 111 -4.13 24.58 -10.26
N PRO A 112 -5.02 25.34 -9.61
CA PRO A 112 -6.19 25.87 -10.31
C PRO A 112 -5.68 26.80 -11.40
N CYS A 113 -5.59 26.30 -12.62
CA CYS A 113 -5.42 27.16 -13.78
C CYS A 113 -6.62 28.13 -13.81
N PRO A 114 -6.43 29.41 -14.18
CA PRO A 114 -7.56 30.21 -14.67
C PRO A 114 -8.29 29.38 -15.73
N ASP A 115 -9.62 29.35 -15.72
CA ASP A 115 -10.51 28.57 -16.61
C ASP A 115 -10.41 28.98 -18.11
N ASP A 116 -9.19 29.17 -18.61
CA ASP A 116 -8.83 29.36 -20.02
C ASP A 116 -8.21 28.08 -20.61
N ASP A 117 -8.13 26.98 -19.84
CA ASP A 117 -7.70 25.71 -20.41
C ASP A 117 -8.75 25.26 -21.45
N PRO A 118 -8.35 25.04 -22.71
CA PRO A 118 -9.26 24.52 -23.72
C PRO A 118 -9.85 23.21 -23.19
N LYS A 119 -11.15 23.01 -23.42
CA LYS A 119 -11.83 21.74 -23.13
C LYS A 119 -10.90 20.62 -23.58
N THR A 120 -10.60 19.69 -22.69
CA THR A 120 -9.75 18.54 -22.98
C THR A 120 -10.24 17.88 -24.27
N GLU A 121 -9.51 18.10 -25.37
CA GLU A 121 -9.64 17.29 -26.57
C GLU A 121 -9.39 15.84 -26.15
N PRO A 122 -10.09 14.83 -26.73
CA PRO A 122 -9.93 13.44 -26.33
C PRO A 122 -8.44 13.09 -26.34
N GLY A 123 -7.91 12.78 -25.16
CA GLY A 123 -6.51 12.43 -24.99
C GLY A 123 -6.16 11.21 -25.82
N PHE A 124 -4.88 11.04 -26.12
CA PHE A 124 -4.37 9.85 -26.82
C PHE A 124 -4.68 8.55 -26.06
N PHE A 125 -4.88 8.64 -24.75
CA PHE A 125 -5.18 7.52 -23.86
C PHE A 125 -6.67 7.42 -23.54
N GLY A 126 -7.12 6.18 -23.33
CA GLY A 126 -8.41 5.94 -22.68
C GLY A 126 -8.38 6.35 -21.22
N ASN A 127 -9.50 6.20 -20.53
CA ASN A 127 -9.67 6.69 -19.17
C ASN A 127 -10.06 5.61 -18.16
N ARG A 128 -10.09 4.35 -18.56
CA ARG A 128 -10.45 3.23 -17.69
C ARG A 128 -9.24 2.60 -17.04
N TYR A 129 -9.46 2.02 -15.86
CA TYR A 129 -8.52 1.13 -15.21
C TYR A 129 -9.25 -0.01 -14.50
N VAL A 130 -8.55 -1.12 -14.33
CA VAL A 130 -8.95 -2.21 -13.45
C VAL A 130 -7.88 -2.35 -12.37
N ALA A 131 -8.27 -2.20 -11.11
CA ALA A 131 -7.39 -2.35 -9.95
C ALA A 131 -7.78 -3.55 -9.09
N THR A 132 -6.80 -4.17 -8.43
CA THR A 132 -7.05 -5.26 -7.49
C THR A 132 -6.27 -5.06 -6.21
N TYR A 133 -6.94 -5.33 -5.08
CA TYR A 133 -6.31 -5.41 -3.78
C TYR A 133 -6.26 -6.87 -3.34
N GLN A 134 -5.07 -7.41 -3.17
CA GLN A 134 -4.85 -8.71 -2.53
C GLN A 134 -4.07 -8.51 -1.23
N CYS A 135 -4.38 -9.37 -0.27
CA CYS A 135 -3.70 -9.41 1.01
C CYS A 135 -3.16 -10.81 1.26
N ALA A 136 -2.08 -10.89 2.03
CA ALA A 136 -1.55 -12.12 2.59
C ALA A 136 -0.89 -11.81 3.94
N GLY A 137 -0.48 -12.83 4.69
CA GLY A 137 0.44 -12.63 5.81
C GLY A 137 1.76 -12.06 5.30
N CYS A 138 2.34 -11.13 6.04
CA CYS A 138 3.75 -10.81 5.85
C CYS A 138 4.58 -11.90 6.49
N ALA A 139 5.51 -12.50 5.74
CA ALA A 139 6.50 -13.37 6.33
C ALA A 139 7.39 -12.50 7.24
N SER A 140 7.08 -12.47 8.53
CA SER A 140 8.00 -11.94 9.53
C SER A 140 9.09 -12.99 9.73
N PRO A 141 10.38 -12.60 9.75
CA PRO A 141 11.43 -13.49 10.21
C PRO A 141 11.18 -14.03 11.63
N ALA A 142 10.39 -13.32 12.44
CA ALA A 142 9.98 -13.73 13.77
C ALA A 142 8.76 -14.67 13.81
N ASP A 143 8.05 -14.87 12.69
CA ASP A 143 7.05 -15.94 12.54
C ASP A 143 7.80 -17.26 12.29
N LEU A 144 8.28 -17.84 13.40
CA LEU A 144 9.14 -19.01 13.40
C LEU A 144 8.38 -20.29 13.04
N ASN A 145 7.05 -20.27 13.20
CA ASN A 145 6.19 -21.41 12.95
C ASN A 145 5.52 -21.36 11.55
N GLY A 146 5.47 -20.18 10.94
CA GLY A 146 4.98 -19.93 9.59
C GLY A 146 3.45 -19.85 9.48
N ASP A 147 2.74 -19.57 10.57
CA ASP A 147 1.27 -19.45 10.57
C ASP A 147 0.76 -18.03 10.26
N GLY A 148 1.68 -17.09 10.04
CA GLY A 148 1.42 -15.72 9.61
C GLY A 148 1.14 -14.74 10.75
N VAL A 149 1.37 -15.14 12.00
CA VAL A 149 1.22 -14.30 13.20
C VAL A 149 2.46 -14.49 14.07
N VAL A 150 2.99 -13.41 14.66
CA VAL A 150 4.10 -13.53 15.63
C VAL A 150 3.51 -13.51 17.04
N ASP A 151 3.46 -14.67 17.69
CA ASP A 151 2.84 -14.80 19.01
C ASP A 151 3.60 -15.70 20.01
N GLY A 152 2.89 -16.19 21.02
CA GLY A 152 3.44 -17.08 22.05
C GLY A 152 3.98 -18.41 21.49
N ALA A 153 3.50 -18.89 20.35
CA ALA A 153 4.01 -20.06 19.67
C ALA A 153 5.44 -19.80 19.16
N ASP A 154 5.68 -18.67 18.52
CA ASP A 154 6.99 -18.27 18.03
C ASP A 154 7.95 -17.97 19.17
N LEU A 155 7.48 -17.30 20.23
CA LEU A 155 8.27 -17.13 21.45
C LEU A 155 8.70 -18.49 22.04
N GLY A 156 7.80 -19.47 22.05
CA GLY A 156 8.12 -20.84 22.48
C GLY A 156 9.23 -21.47 21.63
N LEU A 157 9.16 -21.29 20.31
CA LEU A 157 10.19 -21.76 19.37
C LEU A 157 11.53 -21.03 19.56
N LEU A 158 11.52 -19.71 19.77
CA LEU A 158 12.72 -18.92 20.04
C LEU A 158 13.39 -19.40 21.33
N LEU A 159 12.62 -19.49 22.43
CA LEU A 159 13.14 -19.94 23.73
C LEU A 159 13.65 -21.38 23.72
N SER A 160 13.11 -22.24 22.85
CA SER A 160 13.61 -23.62 22.69
C SER A 160 15.05 -23.68 22.14
N ASN A 161 15.51 -22.61 21.49
CA ASN A 161 16.86 -22.48 20.92
C ASN A 161 17.77 -21.56 21.74
N TRP A 162 17.35 -21.11 22.93
CA TRP A 162 18.09 -20.11 23.72
C TRP A 162 19.55 -20.50 23.98
N GLY A 163 20.47 -19.56 23.70
CA GLY A 163 21.91 -19.73 23.84
C GLY A 163 22.57 -20.63 22.78
N ARG A 164 21.86 -20.96 21.69
CA ARG A 164 22.35 -21.75 20.55
C ARG A 164 22.05 -21.02 19.24
N SER A 165 22.58 -21.49 18.12
CA SER A 165 22.07 -21.08 16.81
C SER A 165 20.76 -21.81 16.50
N GLY A 166 19.96 -21.29 15.57
CA GLY A 166 18.74 -21.94 15.13
C GLY A 166 17.73 -20.98 14.52
N ILE A 167 16.48 -21.44 14.42
CA ILE A 167 15.39 -20.66 13.81
C ILE A 167 15.13 -19.34 14.55
N GLY A 168 15.43 -19.26 15.85
CA GLY A 168 15.25 -18.03 16.65
C GLY A 168 16.42 -17.04 16.58
N ASP A 169 17.43 -17.25 15.73
CA ASP A 169 18.57 -16.33 15.54
C ASP A 169 18.18 -15.28 14.50
N LEU A 170 17.40 -14.29 14.94
CA LEU A 170 16.75 -13.30 14.10
C LEU A 170 17.71 -12.21 13.64
N ASN A 171 18.77 -11.95 14.40
CA ASN A 171 19.81 -10.98 14.04
C ASN A 171 20.98 -11.63 13.25
N GLY A 172 21.07 -12.96 13.21
CA GLY A 172 22.07 -13.73 12.49
C GLY A 172 23.46 -13.72 13.13
N ASP A 173 23.57 -13.47 14.44
CA ASP A 173 24.84 -13.41 15.17
C ASP A 173 25.36 -14.79 15.61
N GLY A 174 24.57 -15.84 15.38
CA GLY A 174 24.88 -17.23 15.69
C GLY A 174 24.41 -17.68 17.07
N VAL A 175 23.75 -16.82 17.86
CA VAL A 175 23.30 -17.14 19.23
C VAL A 175 21.93 -16.51 19.52
N VAL A 176 20.89 -17.33 19.66
CA VAL A 176 19.57 -16.88 20.14
C VAL A 176 19.67 -16.33 21.55
N ASN A 177 19.43 -15.03 21.71
CA ASN A 177 19.53 -14.34 22.98
C ASN A 177 18.50 -13.19 23.11
N GLY A 178 18.74 -12.29 24.07
CA GLY A 178 17.86 -11.16 24.34
C GLY A 178 17.72 -10.19 23.17
N ALA A 179 18.70 -10.11 22.27
CA ALA A 179 18.62 -9.30 21.06
C ALA A 179 17.55 -9.85 20.10
N ASP A 180 17.53 -11.17 19.87
CA ASP A 180 16.53 -11.83 19.03
C ASP A 180 15.13 -11.76 19.65
N LEU A 181 15.03 -11.94 20.97
CA LEU A 181 13.77 -11.73 21.67
C LEU A 181 13.24 -10.29 21.44
N GLY A 182 14.13 -9.30 21.43
CA GLY A 182 13.77 -7.92 21.13
C GLY A 182 13.20 -7.76 19.72
N LEU A 183 13.77 -8.44 18.72
CA LEU A 183 13.27 -8.45 17.35
C LEU A 183 11.92 -9.16 17.24
N LEU A 184 11.75 -10.31 17.90
CA LEU A 184 10.48 -11.04 17.92
C LEU A 184 9.37 -10.20 18.56
N LEU A 185 9.65 -9.55 19.68
CA LEU A 185 8.67 -8.68 20.35
C LEU A 185 8.37 -7.40 19.57
N ALA A 186 9.29 -6.94 18.71
CA ALA A 186 9.03 -5.81 17.83
C ALA A 186 7.99 -6.15 16.75
N ASP A 187 7.96 -7.40 16.31
CA ASP A 187 7.03 -7.91 15.31
C ASP A 187 5.76 -8.55 15.92
N TRP A 188 5.58 -8.48 17.25
CA TRP A 188 4.49 -9.14 17.96
C TRP A 188 3.10 -8.65 17.49
N GLY A 189 2.26 -9.59 17.04
CA GLY A 189 0.87 -9.31 16.65
C GLY A 189 0.39 -10.07 15.43
#